data_AF-A0A553STM8-F1
#
_entry.id   AF-A0A553STM8-F1
#
_cell.length_a   1.000
_cell.length_b   1.000
_cell.length_c   1.000
_cell.angle_alpha   90.00
_cell.angle_beta   90.00
_cell.angle_gamma   90.00
#
_symmetry.space_group_name_H-M   'P 1'
#
loop_
_entity.id
_entity.type
_entity.pdbx_description
1 polymer ?
#
loop_
_entity_poly.entity_id
_entity_poly.type
_entity_poly.pdbx_seq_one_letter_code
_entity_poly.pdbx_strand_id
1 'polypeptide(L)'
;MKRKREVIIGFVGVILCVILLGGFSLTITTMEEQTFAETVFPILQEDVSKDYVSESFVAVKALAVWFGVTLLIVLSLTLPATICIWRNRYPKWAAFLYLAAGATTLIGTQMLAFPLAFFFFIAGSLCLFRKITKSEGANYVSNKSRKSNIARI
;
A
#
# COMPACT_ATOMS: atom_id res chain seq x y z
N MET A 1 14.20 -18.01 5.03
CA MET A 1 13.10 -17.06 4.72
C MET A 1 12.55 -17.31 3.31
N LYS A 2 11.40 -17.97 3.15
CA LYS A 2 10.86 -18.34 1.81
C LYS A 2 10.04 -17.21 1.13
N ARG A 3 9.70 -16.13 1.84
CA ARG A 3 8.81 -15.03 1.40
C ARG A 3 9.50 -13.65 1.22
N LYS A 4 10.82 -13.63 0.92
CA LYS A 4 11.59 -12.38 0.83
C LYS A 4 11.02 -11.37 -0.19
N ARG A 5 10.56 -11.85 -1.36
CA ARG A 5 10.06 -11.00 -2.45
C ARG A 5 8.79 -10.23 -2.06
N GLU A 6 7.87 -10.87 -1.34
CA GLU A 6 6.61 -10.25 -0.87
C GLU A 6 6.89 -9.10 0.11
N VAL A 7 7.83 -9.32 1.04
CA VAL A 7 8.25 -8.31 2.02
C VAL A 7 8.97 -7.14 1.34
N ILE A 8 9.84 -7.41 0.36
CA ILE A 8 10.54 -6.35 -0.38
C ILE A 8 9.54 -5.47 -1.13
N ILE A 9 8.58 -6.05 -1.85
CA ILE A 9 7.57 -5.28 -2.59
C ILE A 9 6.71 -4.43 -1.63
N GLY A 10 6.26 -5.01 -0.51
CA GLY A 10 5.53 -4.27 0.51
C GLY A 10 6.36 -3.12 1.10
N PHE A 11 7.64 -3.36 1.38
CA PHE A 11 8.56 -2.37 1.93
C PHE A 11 8.82 -1.21 0.96
N VAL A 12 9.00 -1.51 -0.33
CA VAL A 12 9.10 -0.49 -1.40
C VAL A 12 7.84 0.36 -1.43
N GLY A 13 6.65 -0.25 -1.37
CA GLY A 13 5.38 0.48 -1.30
C GLY A 13 5.28 1.40 -0.08
N VAL A 14 5.71 0.94 1.10
CA VAL A 14 5.76 1.76 2.32
C VAL A 14 6.71 2.95 2.17
N ILE A 15 7.94 2.72 1.71
CA ILE A 15 8.93 3.78 1.50
C ILE A 15 8.36 4.85 0.56
N LEU A 16 7.78 4.42 -0.56
CA LEU A 16 7.24 5.32 -1.56
C LEU A 16 6.05 6.12 -1.00
N CYS A 17 5.19 5.50 -0.17
CA CYS A 17 4.11 6.22 0.53
C CYS A 17 4.65 7.26 1.51
N VAL A 18 5.65 6.91 2.31
CA VAL A 18 6.25 7.85 3.27
C VAL A 18 6.88 9.03 2.55
N ILE A 19 7.61 8.79 1.46
CA ILE A 19 8.25 9.87 0.69
C ILE A 19 7.19 10.74 0.02
N LEU A 20 6.24 10.15 -0.71
CA LEU A 20 5.27 10.93 -1.50
C LEU A 20 4.17 11.54 -0.64
N LEU A 21 3.41 10.74 0.12
CA LEU A 21 2.31 11.26 0.95
C LEU A 21 2.86 11.98 2.18
N GLY A 22 3.87 11.40 2.83
CA GLY A 22 4.45 11.99 4.05
C GLY A 22 5.26 13.24 3.74
N GLY A 23 6.07 13.22 2.68
CA GLY A 23 6.79 14.39 2.20
C GLY A 23 5.84 15.51 1.79
N PHE A 24 4.83 15.23 0.97
CA PHE A 24 3.81 16.22 0.60
C PHE A 24 3.09 16.79 1.83
N SER A 25 2.62 15.91 2.72
CA SER A 25 1.91 16.31 3.94
C SER A 25 2.75 17.25 4.80
N LEU A 26 4.00 16.86 5.08
CA LEU A 26 4.91 17.64 5.92
C LEU A 26 5.26 18.98 5.25
N THR A 27 5.71 18.95 3.99
CA THR A 27 6.12 20.16 3.28
C THR A 27 5.00 21.19 3.22
N ILE A 28 3.78 20.80 2.83
CA ILE A 28 2.65 21.73 2.71
C ILE A 28 2.18 22.24 4.06
N THR A 29 2.15 21.39 5.10
CA THR A 29 1.68 21.81 6.43
C THR A 29 2.64 22.79 7.10
N THR A 30 3.95 22.62 6.91
CA THR A 30 4.99 23.53 7.45
C THR A 30 5.21 24.78 6.59
N MET A 31 4.76 24.76 5.34
CA MET A 31 4.93 25.90 4.42
C MET A 31 4.06 27.09 4.84
N GLU A 32 4.62 28.29 4.65
CA GLU A 32 3.94 29.57 4.81
C GLU A 32 3.20 29.97 3.53
N GLU A 33 2.14 30.77 3.68
CA GLU A 33 1.27 31.18 2.57
C GLU A 33 2.02 31.95 1.46
N GLN A 34 3.00 32.78 1.84
CA GLN A 34 3.82 33.55 0.90
C GLN A 34 4.62 32.61 -0.03
N THR A 35 5.25 31.59 0.54
CA THR A 35 6.02 30.60 -0.24
C THR A 35 5.11 29.76 -1.13
N PHE A 36 3.91 29.41 -0.64
CA PHE A 36 2.92 28.70 -1.44
C PHE A 36 2.49 29.51 -2.67
N ALA A 37 2.22 30.81 -2.51
CA ALA A 37 1.82 31.72 -3.58
C ALA A 37 2.85 31.84 -4.70
N GLU A 38 4.13 31.81 -4.36
CA GLU A 38 5.22 31.96 -5.33
C GLU A 38 5.63 30.65 -6.02
N THR A 39 5.51 29.52 -5.31
CA THR A 39 6.08 28.25 -5.78
C THR A 39 5.04 27.22 -6.19
N VAL A 40 3.96 27.07 -5.43
CA VAL A 40 2.98 25.98 -5.62
C VAL A 40 1.76 26.48 -6.39
N PHE A 41 1.25 27.67 -6.07
CA PHE A 41 0.10 28.26 -6.73
C PHE A 41 0.24 28.37 -8.26
N PRO A 42 1.35 28.88 -8.83
CA PRO A 42 1.48 28.97 -10.29
C PRO A 42 1.51 27.59 -10.99
N ILE A 43 1.89 26.52 -10.28
CA ILE A 43 1.90 25.15 -10.83
C ILE A 43 0.48 24.55 -10.80
N LEU A 44 -0.32 24.91 -9.81
CA LEU A 44 -1.68 24.38 -9.64
C LEU A 44 -2.72 25.12 -10.48
N GLN A 45 -2.53 26.42 -10.67
CA GLN A 45 -3.49 27.30 -11.32
C GLN A 45 -2.76 28.31 -12.24
N GLU A 46 -2.20 27.79 -13.32
CA GLU A 46 -1.84 28.62 -14.48
C GLU A 46 -3.10 29.37 -14.93
N ASP A 47 -3.04 30.70 -14.99
CA ASP A 47 -4.12 31.63 -15.42
C ASP A 47 -5.27 31.97 -14.44
N VAL A 48 -5.20 31.61 -13.15
CA VAL A 48 -6.22 32.03 -12.16
C VAL A 48 -5.78 33.25 -11.35
N SER A 49 -6.72 34.15 -11.04
CA SER A 49 -6.46 35.38 -10.28
C SER A 49 -5.88 35.09 -8.89
N LYS A 50 -4.90 35.90 -8.49
CA LYS A 50 -4.20 35.79 -7.20
C LYS A 50 -5.12 35.99 -5.97
N ASP A 51 -6.35 36.44 -6.19
CA ASP A 51 -7.35 36.58 -5.13
C ASP A 51 -7.76 35.23 -4.49
N TYR A 52 -7.57 34.11 -5.19
CA TYR A 52 -7.91 32.76 -4.67
C TYR A 52 -6.73 32.04 -3.99
N VAL A 53 -5.58 32.70 -3.83
CA VAL A 53 -4.38 32.09 -3.25
C VAL A 53 -4.62 31.61 -1.83
N SER A 54 -5.29 32.42 -0.99
CA SER A 54 -5.54 32.10 0.41
C SER A 54 -6.50 30.92 0.57
N GLU A 55 -7.59 30.89 -0.20
CA GLU A 55 -8.53 29.75 -0.21
C GLU A 55 -7.86 28.47 -0.71
N SER A 56 -7.07 28.58 -1.79
CA SER A 56 -6.31 27.45 -2.34
C SER A 56 -5.28 26.93 -1.35
N PHE A 57 -4.61 27.81 -0.62
CA PHE A 57 -3.67 27.44 0.42
C PHE A 57 -4.34 26.66 1.55
N VAL A 58 -5.50 27.13 2.02
CA VAL A 58 -6.30 26.42 3.05
C VAL A 58 -6.73 25.05 2.54
N ALA A 59 -7.23 24.95 1.31
CA ALA A 59 -7.65 23.69 0.70
C ALA A 59 -6.48 22.70 0.55
N VAL A 60 -5.32 23.16 0.07
CA VAL A 60 -4.13 22.33 -0.11
C VAL A 60 -3.55 21.90 1.25
N LYS A 61 -3.57 22.76 2.27
CA LYS A 61 -3.21 22.36 3.64
C LYS A 61 -4.16 21.31 4.21
N ALA A 62 -5.47 21.45 4.01
CA ALA A 62 -6.43 20.45 4.44
C ALA A 62 -6.18 19.09 3.75
N LEU A 63 -5.92 19.10 2.44
CA LEU A 63 -5.55 17.91 1.67
C LEU A 63 -4.26 17.26 2.20
N ALA A 64 -3.24 18.07 2.49
CA ALA A 64 -1.97 17.63 3.04
C ALA A 64 -2.13 16.96 4.41
N VAL A 65 -2.93 17.53 5.31
CA VAL A 65 -3.27 16.89 6.59
C VAL A 65 -3.99 15.57 6.35
N TRP A 66 -4.95 15.52 5.43
CA TRP A 66 -5.69 14.30 5.10
C TRP A 66 -4.79 13.18 4.58
N PHE A 67 -3.82 13.52 3.74
CA PHE A 67 -2.81 12.56 3.24
C PHE A 67 -1.89 12.07 4.36
N GLY A 68 -1.52 12.94 5.31
CA GLY A 68 -0.77 12.56 6.50
C GLY A 68 -1.54 11.56 7.38
N VAL A 69 -2.82 11.83 7.66
CA VAL A 69 -3.68 10.91 8.41
C VAL A 69 -3.83 9.57 7.68
N THR A 70 -4.06 9.60 6.37
CA THR A 70 -4.13 8.39 5.53
C THR A 70 -2.85 7.57 5.62
N LEU A 71 -1.68 8.22 5.54
CA LEU A 71 -0.39 7.57 5.66
C LEU A 71 -0.24 6.85 7.00
N LEU A 72 -0.65 7.47 8.12
CA LEU A 72 -0.61 6.84 9.44
C LEU A 72 -1.46 5.57 9.48
N ILE A 73 -2.68 5.62 8.94
CA ILE A 73 -3.56 4.45 8.86
C ILE A 73 -2.90 3.33 8.03
N VAL A 74 -2.36 3.65 6.86
CA VAL A 74 -1.68 2.70 5.97
C VAL A 74 -0.46 2.07 6.66
N LEU A 75 0.33 2.85 7.40
CA LEU A 75 1.45 2.36 8.21
C LEU A 75 0.97 1.40 9.31
N SER A 76 -0.12 1.76 10.02
CA SER A 76 -0.72 0.91 11.05
C SER A 76 -1.25 -0.42 10.50
N LEU A 77 -1.66 -0.48 9.22
CA LEU A 77 -2.08 -1.73 8.57
C LEU A 77 -0.90 -2.56 8.02
N THR A 78 0.11 -1.89 7.47
CA THR A 78 1.26 -2.56 6.81
C THR A 78 2.26 -3.16 7.79
N LEU A 79 2.43 -2.56 8.98
CA LEU A 79 3.27 -3.10 10.06
C LEU A 79 2.83 -4.51 10.52
N PRO A 80 1.57 -4.74 10.97
CA PRO A 80 1.11 -6.06 11.37
C PRO A 80 1.07 -7.04 10.20
N ALA A 81 0.81 -6.56 8.97
CA ALA A 81 0.87 -7.40 7.77
C ALA A 81 2.27 -7.99 7.57
N THR A 82 3.30 -7.16 7.71
CA THR A 82 4.71 -7.56 7.58
C THR A 82 5.12 -8.54 8.67
N ILE A 83 4.72 -8.30 9.92
CA ILE A 83 4.99 -9.20 11.05
C ILE A 83 4.30 -10.55 10.86
N CYS A 84 3.05 -10.56 10.36
CA CYS A 84 2.30 -11.79 10.08
C CYS A 84 2.96 -12.65 8.99
N ILE A 85 3.54 -12.03 7.95
CA ILE A 85 4.34 -12.72 6.94
C ILE A 85 5.62 -13.28 7.54
N TRP A 86 6.32 -12.48 8.34
CA TRP A 86 7.61 -12.87 8.92
C TRP A 86 7.47 -14.08 9.85
N ARG A 87 6.42 -14.10 10.68
CA ARG A 87 6.13 -15.23 11.59
C ARG A 87 5.52 -16.44 10.89
N ASN A 88 5.21 -16.34 9.59
CA ASN A 88 4.61 -17.38 8.73
C ASN A 88 3.35 -18.06 9.32
N ARG A 89 2.69 -17.44 10.31
CA ARG A 89 1.54 -18.02 11.01
C ARG A 89 0.23 -17.80 10.25
N TYR A 90 0.02 -16.65 9.61
CA TYR A 90 -1.27 -16.32 8.97
C TYR A 90 -1.13 -15.52 7.65
N PRO A 91 -0.76 -16.18 6.53
CA PRO A 91 -0.57 -15.50 5.25
C PRO A 91 -1.86 -14.96 4.62
N LYS A 92 -3.04 -15.52 4.96
CA LYS A 92 -4.34 -15.00 4.51
C LYS A 92 -4.66 -13.64 5.15
N TRP A 93 -4.39 -13.52 6.45
CA TRP A 93 -4.57 -12.27 7.19
C TRP A 93 -3.61 -11.18 6.70
N ALA A 94 -2.34 -11.54 6.47
CA ALA A 94 -1.39 -10.59 5.90
C ALA A 94 -1.83 -10.06 4.52
N ALA A 95 -2.35 -10.95 3.66
CA ALA A 95 -2.86 -10.52 2.37
C ALA A 95 -4.05 -9.56 2.50
N PHE A 96 -5.00 -9.86 3.38
CA PHE A 96 -6.15 -8.98 3.63
C PHE A 96 -5.70 -7.61 4.13
N LEU A 97 -4.72 -7.55 5.04
CA LEU A 97 -4.16 -6.29 5.53
C LEU A 97 -3.45 -5.48 4.43
N TYR A 98 -2.71 -6.15 3.53
CA TYR A 98 -2.09 -5.46 2.40
C TYR A 98 -3.11 -4.94 1.37
N LEU A 99 -4.15 -5.71 1.08
CA LEU A 99 -5.23 -5.26 0.22
C LEU A 99 -6.00 -4.09 0.86
N ALA A 100 -6.30 -4.18 2.16
CA ALA A 100 -6.93 -3.10 2.90
C ALA A 100 -6.04 -1.85 2.91
N ALA A 101 -4.73 -1.99 3.11
CA ALA A 101 -3.79 -0.88 3.04
C ALA A 101 -3.81 -0.20 1.65
N GLY A 102 -3.76 -0.99 0.57
CA GLY A 102 -3.86 -0.45 -0.79
C GLY A 102 -5.19 0.26 -1.07
N ALA A 103 -6.31 -0.31 -0.61
CA ALA A 103 -7.63 0.31 -0.74
C ALA A 103 -7.72 1.63 0.04
N THR A 104 -7.22 1.65 1.27
CA THR A 104 -7.14 2.88 2.08
C THR A 104 -6.25 3.94 1.43
N THR A 105 -5.11 3.55 0.85
CA THR A 105 -4.27 4.48 0.08
C THR A 105 -5.02 5.07 -1.11
N LEU A 106 -5.79 4.26 -1.83
CA LEU A 106 -6.59 4.72 -2.97
C LEU A 106 -7.65 5.72 -2.52
N ILE A 107 -8.48 5.34 -1.55
CA ILE A 107 -9.60 6.14 -1.06
C ILE A 107 -9.09 7.43 -0.40
N GLY A 108 -8.07 7.33 0.45
CA GLY A 108 -7.53 8.47 1.18
C GLY A 108 -6.81 9.49 0.29
N THR A 109 -6.39 9.10 -0.91
CA THR A 109 -5.76 10.02 -1.88
C THR A 109 -6.66 10.35 -3.07
N GLN A 110 -7.96 10.04 -3.00
CA GLN A 110 -8.91 10.31 -4.09
C GLN A 110 -8.44 9.73 -5.44
N MET A 111 -7.89 8.50 -5.42
CA MET A 111 -7.30 7.79 -6.57
C MET A 111 -5.98 8.35 -7.12
N LEU A 112 -5.44 9.46 -6.58
CA LEU A 112 -4.17 10.04 -7.05
C LEU A 112 -2.99 9.09 -6.81
N ALA A 113 -2.98 8.38 -5.69
CA ALA A 113 -1.92 7.45 -5.33
C ALA A 113 -2.14 6.03 -5.89
N PHE A 114 -2.74 5.88 -7.07
CA PHE A 114 -2.92 4.58 -7.72
C PHE A 114 -1.59 3.80 -7.88
N PRO A 115 -0.48 4.42 -8.35
CA PRO A 115 0.80 3.70 -8.49
C PRO A 115 1.33 3.16 -7.15
N LEU A 116 1.05 3.85 -6.05
CA LEU A 116 1.46 3.47 -4.70
C LEU A 116 0.66 2.27 -4.20
N ALA A 117 -0.67 2.35 -4.31
CA ALA A 117 -1.56 1.27 -3.91
C ALA A 117 -1.32 -0.04 -4.69
N PHE A 118 -0.89 0.07 -5.94
CA PHE A 118 -0.56 -1.07 -6.79
C PHE A 118 0.49 -2.00 -6.16
N PHE A 119 1.53 -1.45 -5.51
CA PHE A 119 2.54 -2.26 -4.82
C PHE A 119 1.93 -3.08 -3.67
N PHE A 120 1.00 -2.48 -2.91
CA PHE A 120 0.31 -3.19 -1.84
C PHE A 120 -0.64 -4.27 -2.38
N PHE A 121 -1.33 -4.00 -3.48
CA PHE A 121 -2.17 -5.01 -4.14
C PHE A 121 -1.36 -6.18 -4.68
N ILE A 122 -0.19 -5.94 -5.28
CA ILE A 122 0.72 -7.00 -5.70
C ILE A 122 1.19 -7.81 -4.50
N ALA A 123 1.66 -7.14 -3.44
CA ALA A 123 2.15 -7.83 -2.23
C ALA A 123 1.06 -8.71 -1.60
N GLY A 124 -0.16 -8.19 -1.49
CA GLY A 124 -1.33 -8.92 -0.99
C GLY A 124 -1.72 -10.10 -1.89
N SER A 125 -1.78 -9.88 -3.20
CA SER A 125 -2.13 -10.91 -4.19
C SER A 125 -1.12 -12.05 -4.20
N LEU A 126 0.18 -11.75 -4.19
CA LEU A 126 1.24 -12.77 -4.11
C LEU A 126 1.12 -13.59 -2.82
N CYS A 127 0.73 -12.96 -1.70
CA CYS A 127 0.48 -13.67 -0.45
C CYS A 127 -0.70 -14.66 -0.53
N LEU A 128 -1.75 -14.34 -1.31
CA LEU A 128 -2.89 -15.23 -1.58
C LEU A 128 -2.52 -16.35 -2.55
N PHE A 129 -2.03 -16.01 -3.75
CA PHE A 129 -1.78 -16.97 -4.84
C PHE A 129 -0.76 -18.03 -4.46
N ARG A 130 0.31 -17.68 -3.74
CA ARG A 130 1.35 -18.63 -3.34
C ARG A 130 0.85 -19.69 -2.34
N LYS A 131 -0.27 -19.44 -1.65
CA LYS A 131 -0.92 -20.44 -0.81
C LYS A 131 -1.71 -21.46 -1.63
N ILE A 132 -2.31 -21.04 -2.75
CA ILE A 132 -3.07 -21.93 -3.66
C ILE A 132 -2.13 -23.00 -4.21
N THR A 133 -0.94 -22.61 -4.70
CA THR A 133 0.05 -23.55 -5.24
C THR A 133 0.54 -24.59 -4.22
N LYS A 134 0.64 -24.23 -2.93
CA LYS A 134 1.04 -25.19 -1.88
C LYS A 134 -0.09 -26.16 -1.51
N SER A 135 -1.35 -25.77 -1.70
CA SER A 135 -2.52 -26.61 -1.45
C SER A 135 -2.75 -27.62 -2.59
N GLU A 136 -2.47 -27.24 -3.83
CA GLU A 136 -2.59 -28.14 -4.97
C GLU A 136 -1.46 -29.17 -5.01
N GLY A 137 -0.21 -28.78 -4.72
CA GLY A 137 0.92 -29.72 -4.70
C GLY A 137 0.83 -30.85 -3.65
N ALA A 138 -0.04 -30.72 -2.64
CA ALA A 138 -0.26 -31.76 -1.62
C ALA A 138 -1.30 -32.82 -2.04
N ASN A 139 -2.22 -32.48 -2.96
CA ASN A 139 -3.26 -33.40 -3.41
C ASN A 139 -2.79 -34.32 -4.56
N TYR A 140 -1.83 -33.88 -5.38
CA TYR A 140 -1.30 -34.72 -6.47
C TYR A 140 -0.30 -35.80 -6.01
N VAL A 141 0.31 -35.66 -4.83
CA VAL A 141 1.26 -36.66 -4.30
C VAL A 141 0.57 -37.77 -3.49
N SER A 142 -0.61 -37.50 -2.93
CA SER A 142 -1.33 -38.50 -2.11
C SER A 142 -2.01 -39.61 -2.93
N ASN A 143 -2.36 -39.37 -4.20
CA ASN A 143 -3.08 -40.36 -5.01
C ASN A 143 -2.16 -41.38 -5.72
N LYS A 144 -0.83 -41.21 -5.70
CA LYS A 144 0.08 -42.16 -6.37
C LYS A 144 0.49 -43.34 -5.47
N SER A 145 0.42 -43.21 -4.14
CA SER A 145 0.86 -44.28 -3.23
C SER A 145 -0.23 -45.33 -2.91
N ARG A 146 -1.52 -45.01 -3.12
CA ARG A 146 -2.61 -45.94 -2.79
C ARG A 146 -2.87 -47.01 -3.85
N LYS A 147 -2.44 -46.81 -5.11
CA LYS A 147 -2.69 -47.76 -6.21
C LYS A 147 -1.66 -48.90 -6.33
N SER A 148 -0.54 -48.82 -5.62
CA SER A 148 0.54 -49.83 -5.68
C SER A 148 0.31 -51.04 -4.76
N ASN A 149 -0.55 -50.93 -3.74
CA ASN A 149 -0.74 -52.00 -2.75
C ASN A 149 -1.93 -52.95 -3.04
N ILE A 150 -2.71 -52.72 -4.10
CA ILE A 150 -3.88 -53.57 -4.41
C ILE A 150 -3.53 -54.70 -5.41
N ALA A 151 -2.32 -54.69 -5.99
CA ALA A 151 -1.87 -55.73 -6.93
C ALA A 151 -1.10 -56.89 -6.27
N ARG A 152 -1.15 -57.04 -4.93
CA ARG A 152 -0.52 -58.14 -4.18
C ARG A 152 -1.46 -58.77 -3.15
N ILE A 153 -2.68 -59.10 -3.54
CA ILE A 153 -3.52 -60.05 -2.81
C ILE A 153 -4.06 -61.06 -3.79
#